data_AF-A0A7Z9YYR1-F1
#
_entry.id   AF-A0A7Z9YYR1-F1
#
_cell.length_a   1.000
_cell.length_b   1.000
_cell.length_c   1.000
_cell.angle_alpha   90.00
_cell.angle_beta   90.00
_cell.angle_gamma   90.00
#
_symmetry.space_group_name_H-M   'P 1'
#
loop_
_entity.id
_entity.type
_entity.pdbx_description
1 polymer ?
#
loop_
_entity_poly.entity_id
_entity_poly.type
_entity_poly.pdbx_seq_one_letter_code
_entity_poly.pdbx_strand_id
1 'polypeptide(L)' 'MEKQTCSRCLNDTRVPGISFDAEGVCSICREFEKWQENLNDYDALERLWLKRLDDCRGKGK' A
#
# COMPACT_ATOMS: atom_id res chain seq x y z
N MET A 1 8.32 -21.67 -7.06
CA MET A 1 8.49 -20.25 -7.45
C MET A 1 9.49 -19.64 -6.50
N GLU A 2 10.52 -18.99 -7.04
CA GLU A 2 11.47 -18.23 -6.24
C GLU A 2 10.79 -16.98 -5.67
N LYS A 3 11.03 -16.72 -4.39
CA LYS A 3 10.36 -15.64 -3.66
C LYS A 3 11.07 -14.33 -3.97
N GLN A 4 10.45 -13.47 -4.78
CA GLN A 4 10.95 -12.12 -5.02
C GLN A 4 10.49 -11.17 -3.90
N THR A 5 11.44 -10.40 -3.36
CA THR A 5 11.22 -9.34 -2.35
C THR A 5 11.50 -7.99 -3.00
N CYS A 6 10.75 -6.97 -2.62
CA CYS A 6 10.95 -5.61 -3.10
C CYS A 6 12.35 -5.11 -2.70
N SER A 7 13.03 -4.41 -3.60
CA SER A 7 14.33 -3.80 -3.32
C SER A 7 14.28 -2.65 -2.30
N ARG A 8 13.07 -2.13 -1.98
CA ARG A 8 12.87 -0.94 -1.12
C ARG A 8 12.05 -1.17 0.14
N CYS A 9 11.35 -2.30 0.25
CA CYS A 9 10.49 -2.57 1.41
C CYS A 9 10.43 -4.07 1.70
N LEU A 10 9.69 -4.44 2.75
CA LEU A 10 9.55 -5.82 3.20
C LEU A 10 8.55 -6.66 2.40
N ASN A 11 7.82 -6.05 1.46
CA ASN A 11 6.82 -6.77 0.67
C ASN A 11 7.48 -7.75 -0.30
N ASP A 12 6.81 -8.88 -0.51
CA ASP A 12 7.24 -9.95 -1.40
C ASP A 12 6.04 -10.55 -2.14
N THR A 13 6.33 -11.52 -3.02
CA THR A 13 5.33 -12.25 -3.84
C THR A 13 4.15 -12.87 -3.09
N ARG A 14 4.16 -12.95 -1.75
CA ARG A 14 3.00 -13.43 -0.95
C ARG A 14 1.89 -12.39 -0.83
N VAL A 15 2.17 -11.11 -1.11
CA VAL A 15 1.15 -10.06 -1.10
C VAL A 15 0.23 -10.23 -2.31
N PRO A 16 -1.09 -10.44 -2.12
CA PRO A 16 -2.00 -10.65 -3.24
C PRO A 16 -2.00 -9.48 -4.23
N GLY A 17 -1.82 -9.78 -5.52
CA GLY A 17 -1.84 -8.78 -6.60
C GLY A 17 -0.60 -7.88 -6.67
N ILE A 18 0.45 -8.15 -5.90
CA ILE A 18 1.71 -7.40 -6.00
C ILE A 18 2.42 -7.70 -7.31
N SER A 19 2.98 -6.67 -7.93
CA SER A 19 3.86 -6.79 -9.09
C SER A 19 5.17 -6.07 -8.83
N PHE A 20 6.20 -6.44 -9.58
CA PHE A 20 7.54 -5.87 -9.49
C PHE A 20 7.94 -5.36 -10.88
N ASP A 21 8.58 -4.20 -10.92
CA ASP A 21 9.15 -3.66 -12.15
C ASP A 21 10.56 -4.22 -12.43
N ALA A 22 11.18 -3.77 -13.52
CA ALA A 22 12.53 -4.18 -13.90
C ALA A 22 13.63 -3.78 -12.89
N GLU A 23 13.35 -2.81 -12.01
CA GLU A 23 14.24 -2.39 -10.92
C GLU A 23 14.01 -3.20 -9.63
N GLY A 24 13.08 -4.17 -9.67
CA GLY A 24 12.68 -4.97 -8.50
C GLY A 24 11.86 -4.19 -7.48
N VAL A 25 11.30 -3.03 -7.84
CA VAL A 25 10.46 -2.22 -6.97
C VAL A 25 9.01 -2.67 -7.09
N CYS A 26 8.34 -2.87 -5.95
CA CYS A 26 6.97 -3.35 -5.94
C CYS A 26 5.94 -2.26 -6.28
N SER A 27 4.79 -2.67 -6.79
CA SER A 27 3.65 -1.80 -7.12
C SER A 27 3.19 -0.92 -5.96
N ILE A 28 3.29 -1.40 -4.72
CA ILE A 28 2.92 -0.65 -3.52
C ILE A 28 3.89 0.52 -3.28
N CYS A 29 5.19 0.32 -3.44
CA CYS A 29 6.18 1.40 -3.36
C CYS A 29 5.96 2.42 -4.47
N ARG A 30 5.68 1.97 -5.71
CA ARG A 30 5.37 2.87 -6.83
C ARG A 30 4.11 3.69 -6.59
N GLU A 31 3.10 3.09 -5.97
CA GLU A 31 1.89 3.82 -5.61
C GLU A 31 2.18 4.85 -4.52
N PHE A 32 2.94 4.49 -3.49
CA PHE A 32 3.39 5.44 -2.48
C PHE A 32 4.14 6.63 -3.09
N GLU A 33 5.02 6.41 -4.06
CA GLU A 33 5.75 7.49 -4.73
C GLU A 33 4.84 8.51 -5.43
N LYS A 34 3.74 8.04 -6.04
CA LYS A 34 2.77 8.93 -6.70
C LYS A 34 2.01 9.80 -5.69
N TRP A 35 1.78 9.29 -4.48
CA TRP A 35 0.93 9.94 -3.49
C TRP A 35 1.71 10.69 -2.41
N GLN A 36 2.97 10.34 -2.14
CA GLN A 36 3.72 10.83 -0.97
C GLN A 36 3.73 12.36 -0.86
N GLU A 37 3.81 13.08 -1.99
CA GLU A 37 3.79 14.55 -1.99
C GLU A 37 2.43 15.12 -1.61
N ASN A 38 1.35 14.39 -1.89
CA ASN A 38 -0.03 14.75 -1.57
C ASN A 38 -0.48 14.25 -0.18
N LEU A 39 0.26 13.31 0.43
CA LEU A 39 -0.03 12.75 1.75
C LEU A 39 0.55 13.64 2.88
N ASN A 40 0.25 14.93 2.84
CA ASN A 40 0.79 15.93 3.77
C ASN A 40 -0.25 16.57 4.70
N ASP A 41 -1.54 16.52 4.34
CA ASP A 41 -2.65 17.01 5.16
C ASP A 41 -3.15 15.91 6.09
N TYR A 42 -2.48 15.76 7.24
CA TYR A 42 -2.78 14.71 8.20
C TYR A 42 -4.20 14.80 8.78
N ASP A 43 -4.75 16.01 8.94
CA ASP A 43 -6.11 16.20 9.43
C ASP A 43 -7.14 15.66 8.42
N ALA A 44 -6.94 15.91 7.13
CA ALA A 44 -7.79 15.34 6.08
C ALA A 44 -7.64 13.82 5.98
N LEU A 45 -6.42 13.31 6.08
CA LEU A 45 -6.13 11.88 6.04
C LEU A 45 -6.77 11.14 7.22
N GLU A 46 -6.74 11.70 8.43
CA GLU A 46 -7.39 11.12 9.60
C GLU A 46 -8.91 10.98 9.37
N ARG A 47 -9.56 12.02 8.85
CA ARG A 47 -11.00 11.97 8.54
C ARG A 47 -11.34 10.90 7.52
N LEU A 48 -10.53 10.77 6.47
CA LEU A 48 -10.68 9.72 5.45
C LEU A 48 -10.50 8.32 6.04
N TRP A 49 -9.49 8.15 6.91
CA TRP A 49 -9.21 6.88 7.57
C TRP A 49 -10.35 6.44 8.49
N LEU A 50 -10.85 7.35 9.35
CA LEU A 50 -11.97 7.08 10.24
C LEU A 50 -13.23 6.64 9.47
N LYS A 51 -13.54 7.35 8.37
CA LYS A 51 -14.65 6.97 7.48
C LYS A 51 -14.46 5.55 6.92
N ARG A 52 -13.24 5.20 6.52
CA ARG A 52 -12.95 3.87 5.96
C ARG A 52 -13.04 2.76 7.02
N LEU A 53 -12.66 3.05 8.26
CA LEU A 53 -12.83 2.13 9.38
C LEU A 53 -14.31 1.86 9.64
N ASP A 54 -15.16 2.90 9.62
CA ASP A 54 -16.61 2.74 9.76
C ASP A 54 -17.21 1.90 8.63
N ASP A 55 -16.76 2.08 7.38
CA ASP A 55 -17.21 1.26 6.25
C ASP A 55 -16.89 -0.23 6.41
N CYS A 56 -15.80 -0.57 7.11
CA CYS A 56 -15.34 -1.93 7.34
C CYS A 56 -15.82 -2.51 8.68
N ARG A 57 -16.31 -1.67 9.60
CA ARG A 57 -16.71 -2.07 10.95
C ARG A 57 -17.83 -3.10 10.90
N GLY A 58 -17.64 -4.23 11.58
CA GLY A 58 -18.63 -5.31 11.65
C GLY A 58 -18.81 -6.12 10.36
N LYS A 59 -17.96 -5.92 9.34
CA LYS A 59 -18.00 -6.67 8.06
C LYS A 59 -16.99 -7.82 7.99
N GLY A 60 -16.36 -8.19 9.10
CA GLY A 60 -15.52 -9.39 9.16
C GLY A 60 -16.37 -10.64 8.92
N LYS A 61 -16.15 -11.31 7.79
CA LYS A 61 -16.49 -12.72 7.59
C LYS A 61 -15.23 -13.55 7.81
#